data_AF-A0A4R5NT16-F1
#
_entry.id   AF-A0A4R5NT16-F1
#
_cell.length_a   1.000
_cell.length_b   1.000
_cell.length_c   1.000
_cell.angle_alpha   90.00
_cell.angle_beta   90.00
_cell.angle_gamma   90.00
#
_symmetry.space_group_name_H-M   'P 1'
#
loop_
_entity.id
_entity.type
_entity.pdbx_description
1 polymer ?
#
loop_
_entity_poly.entity_id
_entity_poly.type
_entity_poly.pdbx_seq_one_letter_code
_entity_poly.pdbx_strand_id
1 'polypeptide(L)'
;MTERQLIQEILNSVSVLYDFEDANEDSSEYTLLLKQQGNDTRSLETVNNEVKHYFEEADFTYKEELHPTNTDKPEDIRVEIKKV
;
A
#
# COMPACT_ATOMS: atom_id res chain seq x y z
N MET A 1 11.04 13.15 8.58
CA MET A 1 9.90 12.52 7.89
C MET A 1 9.42 11.38 8.76
N THR A 2 8.11 11.18 8.88
CA THR A 2 7.54 9.99 9.54
C THR A 2 7.45 8.84 8.54
N GLU A 3 7.43 7.58 9.01
CA GLU A 3 7.23 6.41 8.12
C GLU A 3 5.96 6.56 7.28
N ARG A 4 4.89 7.08 7.88
CA ARG A 4 3.64 7.38 7.19
C ARG A 4 3.81 8.36 6.02
N GLN A 5 4.64 9.39 6.17
CA GLN A 5 4.92 10.33 5.07
C GLN A 5 5.66 9.62 3.94
N LEU A 6 6.66 8.80 4.26
CA LEU A 6 7.41 8.04 3.25
C LEU A 6 6.50 7.07 2.48
N ILE A 7 5.62 6.35 3.18
CA ILE A 7 4.61 5.47 2.57
C ILE A 7 3.73 6.28 1.60
N GLN A 8 3.23 7.44 2.03
CA GLN A 8 2.40 8.29 1.17
C GLN A 8 3.15 8.76 -0.09
N GLU A 9 4.43 9.15 0.04
CA GLU A 9 5.27 9.55 -1.09
C GLU A 9 5.48 8.41 -2.08
N ILE A 10 5.72 7.19 -1.59
CA ILE A 10 5.84 5.99 -2.44
C ILE A 10 4.54 5.75 -3.21
N LEU A 11 3.40 5.70 -2.51
CA LEU A 11 2.11 5.41 -3.14
C LEU A 11 1.69 6.49 -4.14
N ASN A 12 1.99 7.75 -3.86
CA ASN A 12 1.81 8.85 -4.81
C ASN A 12 2.69 8.68 -6.06
N SER A 13 3.92 8.18 -5.90
CA SER A 13 4.84 7.93 -7.02
C SER A 13 4.35 6.79 -7.92
N VAL A 14 3.74 5.76 -7.34
CA VAL A 14 3.12 4.65 -8.09
C VAL A 14 1.77 5.05 -8.72
N SER A 15 1.24 6.24 -8.39
CA SER A 15 -0.05 6.74 -8.87
C SER A 15 -1.22 5.82 -8.53
N VAL A 16 -1.28 5.33 -7.28
CA VAL A 16 -2.41 4.55 -6.76
C VAL A 16 -3.27 5.38 -5.81
N LEU A 17 -4.55 5.04 -5.71
CA LEU A 17 -5.40 5.53 -4.63
C LEU A 17 -5.14 4.67 -3.39
N TYR A 18 -5.14 5.27 -2.21
CA TYR A 18 -4.88 4.55 -0.97
C TYR A 18 -5.70 5.08 0.20
N ASP A 19 -6.08 4.16 1.09
CA ASP A 19 -6.71 4.43 2.37
C ASP A 19 -5.95 3.67 3.48
N PHE A 20 -5.81 4.27 4.66
CA PHE A 20 -5.26 3.60 5.83
C PHE A 20 -6.42 3.01 6.64
N GLU A 21 -6.50 1.68 6.73
CA GLU A 21 -7.60 0.97 7.42
C GLU A 21 -7.51 1.17 8.95
N ASP A 22 -6.30 1.08 9.50
CA ASP A 22 -6.01 1.30 10.92
C ASP A 22 -5.05 2.48 11.07
N ALA A 23 -5.62 3.67 11.26
CA ALA A 23 -4.86 4.93 11.40
C ALA A 23 -4.46 5.22 12.86
N ASN A 24 -4.32 4.19 13.70
CA ASN A 24 -3.76 4.36 15.05
C ASN A 24 -2.29 4.78 14.92
N GLU A 25 -1.98 6.05 15.22
CA GLU A 25 -0.62 6.59 15.09
C GLU A 25 0.39 5.86 15.99
N ASP A 26 -0.10 5.31 17.11
CA ASP A 26 0.65 4.49 18.07
C ASP A 26 0.77 2.99 17.68
N SER A 27 0.06 2.52 16.64
CA SER A 27 0.16 1.12 16.23
C SER A 27 1.54 0.81 15.66
N SER A 28 2.08 -0.36 15.99
CA SER A 28 3.33 -0.88 15.42
C SER A 28 3.18 -1.37 13.99
N GLU A 29 1.99 -1.25 13.40
CA GLU A 29 1.64 -1.79 12.09
C GLU A 29 0.74 -0.79 11.35
N TYR A 30 0.88 -0.72 10.03
CA TYR A 30 0.02 0.05 9.13
C TYR A 30 -0.69 -0.89 8.15
N THR A 31 -2.00 -0.79 8.06
CA THR A 31 -2.77 -1.51 7.03
C THR A 31 -3.24 -0.51 5.97
N LEU A 32 -2.84 -0.77 4.73
CA LEU A 32 -3.16 0.01 3.56
C LEU A 32 -4.12 -0.75 2.65
N LEU A 33 -5.09 -0.02 2.14
CA LEU A 33 -6.01 -0.45 1.11
C LEU A 33 -5.69 0.35 -0.15
N LEU A 34 -5.22 -0.33 -1.19
CA LEU A 34 -4.83 0.30 -2.45
C LEU A 34 -5.84 -0.03 -3.54
N LYS A 35 -6.12 0.99 -4.35
CA LYS A 35 -6.94 0.87 -5.55
C LYS A 35 -6.20 1.43 -6.75
N GLN A 36 -6.20 0.68 -7.83
CA GLN A 36 -5.65 1.16 -9.08
C GLN A 36 -6.50 2.32 -9.61
N GLN A 37 -5.86 3.36 -10.15
CA GLN A 37 -6.58 4.46 -10.78
C GLN A 37 -7.30 3.98 -12.05
N GLY A 38 -8.52 4.46 -12.30
CA GLY A 38 -9.33 3.97 -13.42
C GLY A 38 -8.78 4.29 -14.82
N ASN A 39 -7.80 5.18 -14.94
CA ASN A 39 -7.08 5.52 -16.17
C ASN A 39 -5.71 4.82 -16.28
N ASP A 40 -5.32 4.04 -15.28
CA ASP A 40 -4.09 3.26 -15.33
C ASP A 40 -4.32 2.03 -16.21
N THR A 41 -3.44 1.86 -17.20
CA THR A 41 -3.50 0.78 -18.20
C THR A 41 -2.58 -0.39 -17.86
N ARG A 42 -1.77 -0.25 -16.81
CA ARG A 42 -0.87 -1.30 -16.31
C ARG A 42 -1.72 -2.42 -15.70
N SER A 43 -1.20 -3.65 -15.68
CA SER A 43 -1.87 -4.71 -14.94
C SER A 43 -1.73 -4.47 -13.44
N LEU A 44 -2.68 -5.00 -12.66
CA LEU A 44 -2.61 -4.91 -11.21
C LEU A 44 -1.31 -5.53 -10.65
N GLU A 45 -0.82 -6.59 -11.27
CA GLU A 45 0.47 -7.21 -10.93
C GLU A 45 1.65 -6.26 -11.15
N THR A 46 1.64 -5.48 -12.25
CA THR A 46 2.68 -4.47 -12.49
C THR A 46 2.64 -3.39 -11.41
N VAL A 47 1.45 -2.86 -11.11
CA VAL A 47 1.27 -1.85 -10.06
C VAL A 47 1.75 -2.39 -8.70
N ASN A 48 1.37 -3.61 -8.35
CA ASN A 48 1.82 -4.26 -7.13
C ASN A 48 3.35 -4.41 -7.09
N ASN A 49 3.97 -4.86 -8.17
CA ASN A 49 5.42 -5.01 -8.25
C ASN A 49 6.16 -3.67 -8.10
N GLU A 50 5.59 -2.57 -8.60
CA GLU A 50 6.15 -1.24 -8.37
C GLU A 50 6.06 -0.82 -6.90
N VAL A 51 4.91 -1.03 -6.24
CA VAL A 51 4.76 -0.79 -4.79
C VAL A 51 5.81 -1.58 -4.02
N LYS A 52 5.94 -2.88 -4.33
CA LYS A 52 6.93 -3.78 -3.70
C LYS A 52 8.35 -3.28 -3.85
N HIS A 53 8.73 -2.89 -5.06
CA HIS A 53 10.07 -2.39 -5.36
C HIS A 53 10.42 -1.19 -4.47
N TYR A 54 9.54 -0.18 -4.40
CA TYR A 54 9.79 0.99 -3.57
C TYR A 54 9.77 0.70 -2.07
N PHE A 55 8.92 -0.23 -1.61
CA PHE A 55 8.87 -0.61 -0.21
C PHE A 55 10.13 -1.38 0.21
N GLU A 56 10.66 -2.24 -0.66
CA GLU A 56 11.95 -2.92 -0.47
C GLU A 56 13.11 -1.91 -0.43
N GLU A 57 13.14 -0.93 -1.35
CA GLU A 57 14.16 0.14 -1.34
C GLU A 57 14.13 0.99 -0.07
N ALA A 58 12.94 1.14 0.53
CA ALA A 58 12.74 1.85 1.79
C ALA A 58 12.94 0.98 3.05
N ASP A 59 13.37 -0.28 2.90
CA ASP A 59 13.60 -1.25 3.99
C ASP A 59 12.35 -1.56 4.83
N PHE A 60 11.16 -1.46 4.24
CA PHE A 60 9.92 -1.83 4.94
C PHE A 60 9.75 -3.35 5.00
N THR A 61 9.29 -3.84 6.16
CA THR A 61 8.75 -5.20 6.27
C THR A 61 7.25 -5.15 5.99
N TYR A 62 6.80 -5.78 4.90
CA TYR A 62 5.40 -5.72 4.50
C TYR A 62 4.89 -7.07 3.96
N LYS A 63 3.56 -7.17 3.83
CA LYS A 63 2.86 -8.28 3.19
C LYS A 63 1.70 -7.75 2.35
N GLU A 64 1.61 -8.19 1.11
CA GLU A 64 0.56 -7.81 0.18
C GLU A 64 -0.41 -8.96 -0.14
N GLU A 65 -1.66 -8.61 -0.42
CA GLU A 65 -2.71 -9.48 -0.91
C GLU A 65 -3.41 -8.83 -2.10
N LEU A 66 -3.38 -9.49 -3.27
CA LEU A 66 -4.12 -9.06 -4.45
C LEU A 66 -5.58 -9.52 -4.35
N HIS A 67 -6.50 -8.64 -4.73
CA HIS A 67 -7.94 -8.87 -4.66
C HIS A 67 -8.39 -9.39 -3.27
N PRO A 68 -8.13 -8.63 -2.19
CA PRO A 68 -8.53 -9.03 -0.85
C PRO A 68 -10.05 -9.26 -0.79
N THR A 69 -10.45 -10.39 -0.21
CA THR A 69 -11.88 -10.75 -0.05
C THR A 69 -12.42 -10.40 1.33
N ASN A 70 -11.54 -9.98 2.25
CA ASN A 70 -11.85 -9.74 3.66
C ASN A 70 -11.52 -8.30 4.06
N THR A 71 -12.05 -7.34 3.30
CA THR A 71 -11.95 -5.90 3.55
C THR A 71 -13.34 -5.28 3.53
N ASP A 72 -13.58 -4.23 4.32
CA ASP A 72 -14.88 -3.54 4.37
C ASP A 72 -15.27 -2.89 3.03
N LYS A 73 -14.29 -2.68 2.14
CA LYS A 73 -14.46 -2.09 0.81
C LYS A 73 -13.83 -2.97 -0.27
N PRO A 74 -14.33 -2.90 -1.52
CA PRO A 74 -13.68 -3.54 -2.67
C PRO A 74 -12.43 -2.78 -3.07
N GLU A 75 -11.28 -3.36 -2.74
CA GLU A 75 -9.95 -2.81 -2.99
C GLU A 75 -9.16 -3.78 -3.89
N ASP A 76 -8.17 -3.26 -4.59
CA ASP A 76 -7.40 -4.08 -5.52
C ASP A 76 -6.22 -4.77 -4.83
N ILE A 77 -5.60 -4.10 -3.87
CA ILE A 77 -4.45 -4.61 -3.11
C ILE A 77 -4.60 -4.22 -1.64
N ARG A 78 -4.36 -5.15 -0.72
CA ARG A 78 -4.17 -4.87 0.70
C ARG A 78 -2.71 -5.02 1.06
N VAL A 79 -2.12 -4.05 1.77
CA VAL A 79 -0.73 -4.09 2.20
C VAL A 79 -0.64 -3.87 3.70
N GLU A 80 -0.07 -4.83 4.42
CA GLU A 80 0.21 -4.76 5.85
C GLU A 80 1.70 -4.46 6.05
N ILE A 81 2.04 -3.33 6.65
CA ILE A 81 3.42 -2.93 6.94
C ILE A 81 3.66 -3.09 8.45
N LYS A 82 4.73 -3.77 8.83
CA LYS A 82 5.20 -3.82 10.22
C LYS A 82 6.30 -2.77 10.42
N LYS A 83 6.16 -1.95 11.45
CA LYS A 83 7.24 -1.06 11.91
C LYS A 83 8.40 -1.92 12.42
N VAL A 84 9.61 -1.53 12.04
CA VAL A 84 10.86 -2.12 12.52
C VAL A 84 11.31 -1.52 13.85
#